data_AF-A0A846N7F9-F1
#
_entry.id   AF-A0A846N7F9-F1
#
_cell.length_a   1.000
_cell.length_b   1.000
_cell.length_c   1.000
_cell.angle_alpha   90.00
_cell.angle_beta   90.00
_cell.angle_gamma   90.00
#
_symmetry.space_group_name_H-M   'P 1'
#
loop_
_entity.id
_entity.type
_entity.pdbx_description
1 polymer ?
#
loop_
_entity_poly.entity_id
_entity_poly.type
_entity_poly.pdbx_seq_one_letter_code
_entity_poly.pdbx_strand_id
1 'polypeptide(L)' 'MDKTIVISGGIITALGVSFAIAGELDYTLHSAYGMGGAFWTLVGLVTVGVGLRVNRKRKLEKLPRVGVI' A
#
# COMPACT_ATOMS: atom_id res chain seq x y z
N MET A 1 0.93 3.07 16.31
CA MET A 1 1.55 2.90 14.98
C MET A 1 0.46 2.54 13.98
N ASP A 2 -0.56 3.40 13.82
CA ASP A 2 -1.87 2.88 13.39
C ASP A 2 -2.44 3.52 12.11
N LYS A 3 -1.99 4.71 11.71
CA LYS A 3 -2.47 5.36 10.48
C LYS A 3 -1.35 5.72 9.50
N THR A 4 -0.18 6.08 9.99
CA THR A 4 0.95 6.52 9.16
C THR A 4 1.42 5.48 8.15
N ILE A 5 1.42 4.19 8.52
CA ILE A 5 1.81 3.09 7.59
C ILE A 5 0.78 2.92 6.47
N VAL A 6 -0.51 3.01 6.80
CA VAL A 6 -1.59 2.91 5.81
C VAL A 6 -1.59 4.13 4.89
N ILE A 7 -1.37 5.32 5.44
CA ILE A 7 -1.30 6.59 4.68
C ILE A 7 -0.07 6.58 3.76
N SER A 8 1.10 6.23 4.27
CA SER A 8 2.32 6.16 3.45
C SER A 8 2.22 5.09 2.36
N GLY A 9 1.65 3.92 2.66
CA GLY A 9 1.36 2.91 1.64
C GLY A 9 0.39 3.41 0.56
N GLY A 10 -0.64 4.18 0.94
CA GLY A 10 -1.54 4.83 0.00
C GLY A 10 -0.84 5.85 -0.91
N ILE A 11 0.03 6.70 -0.33
CA ILE A 11 0.82 7.68 -1.09
C ILE A 11 1.77 6.98 -2.07
N ILE A 12 2.45 5.92 -1.64
CA ILE A 12 3.34 5.13 -2.50
C ILE A 12 2.56 4.46 -3.65
N THR A 13 1.35 3.96 -3.37
CA THR A 13 0.47 3.40 -4.40
C THR A 13 0.04 4.47 -5.41
N ALA A 14 -0.36 5.65 -4.94
CA ALA A 14 -0.73 6.77 -5.80
C ALA A 14 0.44 7.23 -6.68
N LEU A 15 1.65 7.29 -6.12
CA LEU A 15 2.88 7.56 -6.88
C LEU A 15 3.10 6.51 -7.98
N GLY A 16 3.00 5.23 -7.66
CA GLY A 16 3.14 4.15 -8.67
C GLY A 16 2.15 4.28 -9.83
N VAL A 17 0.90 4.63 -9.55
CA VAL A 17 -0.12 4.89 -10.58
C VAL A 17 0.23 6.12 -11.42
N SER A 18 0.73 7.20 -10.82
CA SER A 18 1.19 8.38 -11.56
C SER A 18 2.37 8.06 -12.49
N PHE A 19 3.30 7.20 -12.07
CA PHE A 19 4.39 6.72 -12.93
C PHE A 19 3.86 5.89 -14.11
N ALA A 20 2.84 5.05 -13.91
CA ALA A 20 2.22 4.29 -14.98
C ALA A 20 1.53 5.21 -16.02
N ILE A 21 0.78 6.21 -15.56
CA ILE A 21 0.14 7.21 -16.43
C ILE A 21 1.19 8.04 -17.18
N ALA A 22 2.29 8.42 -16.52
CA ALA A 22 3.40 9.14 -17.16
C ALA A 22 4.07 8.31 -18.26
N GLY A 23 4.16 6.99 -18.09
CA GLY A 23 4.70 6.08 -19.11
C GLY A 23 3.86 6.00 -20.38
N GLU A 24 2.55 6.21 -20.29
CA GLU A 24 1.66 6.29 -21.47
C GLU A 24 1.83 7.60 -22.25
N LEU A 25 2.35 8.65 -21.61
CA LEU A 25 2.57 9.96 -22.22
C LEU A 25 3.96 10.09 -22.89
N ASP A 26 4.93 9.29 -22.48
CA ASP A 26 6.31 9.36 -22.98
C ASP A 26 6.85 7.99 -23.44
N TYR A 27 6.76 7.75 -24.75
CA TYR A 27 7.12 6.47 -25.40
C TYR A 27 8.60 6.10 -25.24
N THR A 28 9.48 7.09 -25.05
CA THR A 28 10.93 6.87 -24.98
C THR A 28 11.37 6.23 -23.66
N LEU A 29 10.65 6.53 -22.57
CA LEU A 29 10.91 5.98 -21.24
C LEU A 29 9.80 5.01 -20.78
N HIS A 30 8.87 4.64 -21.66
CA HIS A 30 7.72 3.78 -21.36
C HIS A 30 8.10 2.52 -20.55
N SER A 31 9.22 1.86 -20.89
CA SER A 31 9.70 0.69 -20.16
C SER A 31 10.15 0.99 -18.72
N ALA A 32 10.86 2.12 -18.51
CA ALA A 32 11.32 2.55 -17.20
C ALA A 32 10.15 3.03 -16.31
N TYR A 33 9.21 3.77 -16.89
CA TYR A 33 7.98 4.20 -16.23
C TYR A 33 7.05 3.02 -15.91
N GLY A 34 6.93 2.04 -16.81
CA GLY A 34 6.14 0.83 -16.59
C GLY A 34 6.69 -0.03 -15.46
N MET A 35 7.99 -0.33 -15.45
CA MET A 35 8.63 -1.09 -14.37
C MET A 35 8.62 -0.34 -13.04
N GLY A 36 8.95 0.97 -13.06
CA GLY A 36 8.94 1.81 -11.87
C GLY A 36 7.53 1.95 -11.28
N GLY A 37 6.53 2.21 -12.13
CA GLY A 37 5.13 2.33 -11.73
C GLY A 37 4.59 1.03 -11.14
N ALA A 38 4.82 -0.11 -11.79
CA ALA A 38 4.43 -1.43 -11.27
C ALA A 38 5.10 -1.74 -9.93
N PHE A 39 6.40 -1.47 -9.80
CA PHE A 39 7.16 -1.68 -8.58
C PHE A 39 6.62 -0.85 -7.42
N TRP A 40 6.49 0.47 -7.61
CA TRP A 40 5.98 1.37 -6.57
C TRP A 40 4.53 1.06 -6.20
N THR A 41 3.69 0.68 -7.16
CA THR A 41 2.31 0.26 -6.90
C THR A 41 2.27 -0.99 -6.02
N LEU A 42 3.11 -1.99 -6.31
CA LEU A 42 3.18 -3.24 -5.55
C LEU A 42 3.71 -2.99 -4.13
N VAL A 43 4.76 -2.18 -3.97
CA VAL A 43 5.28 -1.80 -2.64
C VAL A 43 4.22 -1.05 -1.82
N GLY A 44 3.48 -0.14 -2.46
CA GLY A 44 2.40 0.61 -1.81
C GLY A 44 1.28 -0.32 -1.31
N LEU A 45 0.81 -1.23 -2.17
CA LEU A 45 -0.22 -2.21 -1.82
C LEU A 45 0.19 -3.13 -0.67
N VAL A 46 1.42 -3.65 -0.71
CA VAL A 46 1.97 -4.48 0.37
C VAL A 46 2.01 -3.69 1.68
N THR A 47 2.47 -2.44 1.64
CA THR A 47 2.56 -1.57 2.83
C THR A 47 1.18 -1.30 3.43
N VAL A 48 0.17 -1.01 2.60
CA VAL A 48 -1.23 -0.86 3.06
C VAL A 48 -1.74 -2.17 3.66
N GLY A 49 -1.52 -3.30 2.98
CA GLY A 49 -1.96 -4.61 3.43
C GLY A 49 -1.36 -5.01 4.79
N VAL A 50 -0.06 -4.77 4.98
CA VAL A 50 0.62 -5.00 6.27
C VAL A 50 0.07 -4.05 7.34
N GLY A 51 -0.08 -2.77 7.02
CA GLY A 51 -0.65 -1.78 7.93
C GLY A 51 -2.05 -2.16 8.42
N LEU A 52 -2.93 -2.58 7.51
CA LEU A 52 -4.28 -3.04 7.84
C LEU A 52 -4.26 -4.34 8.65
N ARG A 53 -3.38 -5.30 8.31
CA ARG A 53 -3.27 -6.57 9.02
C ARG A 53 -2.83 -6.37 10.46
N VAL A 54 -1.83 -5.52 10.70
CA VAL A 54 -1.35 -5.18 12.05
C VAL A 54 -2.44 -4.46 12.85
N ASN A 55 -3.14 -3.51 12.22
CA ASN A 55 -4.20 -2.76 12.88
C ASN A 55 -5.38 -3.69 13.26
N ARG A 56 -5.72 -4.65 12.38
CA ARG A 56 -6.73 -5.68 12.67
C ARG A 56 -6.31 -6.60 13.82
N LYS A 57 -5.06 -7.06 13.85
CA LYS A 57 -4.53 -7.88 14.96
C LYS A 57 -4.58 -7.13 16.30
N ARG A 58 -4.18 -5.86 16.32
CA ARG A 58 -4.26 -5.02 17.53
C ARG A 58 -5.70 -4.81 18.01
N LYS A 59 -6.67 -4.66 17.10
CA LYS A 59 -8.09 -4.59 17.47
C LYS A 59 -8.57 -5.91 18.09
N LEU A 60 -8.15 -7.05 17.54
CA LEU A 60 -8.51 -8.37 18.06
C LEU A 60 -7.89 -8.66 19.42
N GLU A 61 -6.65 -8.23 19.69
CA GLU A 61 -6.02 -8.35 21.02
C GLU A 61 -6.65 -7.45 22.08
N LYS A 62 -7.24 -6.32 21.68
CA LYS A 62 -7.92 -5.38 22.58
C LYS A 62 -9.39 -5.71 22.85
N LEU A 63 -9.98 -6.61 22.07
CA LEU A 63 -11.31 -7.13 22.38
C LEU A 63 -11.18 -8.05 23.59
N PRO A 64 -12.02 -7.89 24.64
CA PRO A 64 -12.04 -8.85 25.74
C PRO A 64 -12.28 -10.23 25.13
N ARG A 65 -11.50 -11.24 25.54
CA ARG A 65 -11.88 -12.62 25.27
C ARG A 65 -13.24 -12.78 25.93
N VAL A 66 -14.32 -12.72 25.16
CA VAL A 66 -15.64 -13.12 25.60
C VAL A 66 -15.53 -14.63 25.76
N GLY A 67 -14.99 -15.01 26.92
CA GLY A 67 -14.93 -16.37 27.39
C GLY A 67 -16.37 -16.78 27.66
N VAL A 68 -16.87 -17.63 26.78
CA VAL A 68 -17.95 -18.56 27.00
C VAL A 68 -17.74 -19.23 28.37
N ILE A 69 -18.52 -18.85 29.39
CA ILE A 69 -19.04 -19.68 30.48
C ILE A 69 -20.38 -19.10 30.89
#